data_AF-A0A512RL73-F1
#
_entry.id   AF-A0A512RL73-F1
#
_cell.length_a   1.000
_cell.length_b   1.000
_cell.length_c   1.000
_cell.angle_alpha   90.00
_cell.angle_beta   90.00
_cell.angle_gamma   90.00
#
_symmetry.space_group_name_H-M   'P 1'
#
loop_
_entity.id
_entity.type
_entity.pdbx_description
1 polymer ?
#
loop_
_entity_poly.entity_id
_entity_poly.type
_entity_poly.pdbx_seq_one_letter_code
_entity_poly.pdbx_strand_id
1 'polypeptide(L)'
;MTALETLKSILPEVYISEDEDEYQIELKPGLTDQQIETLARQFPTGRIPDDIRELLKFSAGFEFFGLDGITFDGIGQFGFETIFPVSIQLAGDGYGNFWVLDIDKNGTWGRVFYVCHDPAVVVRHSDNLAQFIGHIHEFGKRGSNSHLDIIHENNVIKVWRKDTCLIDIETARQSADIVLKNFAQSLPDGFVVADLRNKPNGSGFSWGKPGMNVDKTVKHATELIWGIEKPYKKGLFSRLFRWK
;
A
#
# COMPACT_ATOMS: atom_id res chain seq x y z
N MET A 1 0.10 8.93 19.25
CA MET A 1 0.39 10.16 18.49
C MET A 1 -0.39 10.12 17.20
N THR A 2 -1.03 11.23 16.84
CA THR A 2 -1.62 11.44 15.52
C THR A 2 -0.52 11.63 14.49
N ALA A 3 -0.85 11.57 13.20
CA ALA A 3 0.13 11.83 12.14
C ALA A 3 0.68 13.27 12.19
N LEU A 4 -0.16 14.24 12.56
CA LEU A 4 0.27 15.64 12.75
C LEU A 4 1.25 15.79 13.91
N GLU A 5 1.00 15.13 15.03
CA GLU A 5 1.91 15.13 16.18
C GLU A 5 3.26 14.52 15.81
N THR A 6 3.26 13.38 15.11
CA THR A 6 4.50 12.74 14.65
C THR A 6 5.25 13.60 13.64
N LEU A 7 4.54 14.26 12.69
CA LEU A 7 5.18 15.17 11.74
C LEU A 7 5.84 16.33 12.49
N LYS A 8 5.13 16.99 13.40
CA LYS A 8 5.67 18.10 14.19
C LYS A 8 6.88 17.69 15.03
N SER A 9 6.92 16.46 15.56
CA SER A 9 8.06 16.02 16.38
C SER A 9 9.35 15.86 15.58
N ILE A 10 9.28 15.68 14.26
CA ILE A 10 10.46 15.43 13.42
C ILE A 10 10.91 16.68 12.62
N LEU A 11 10.13 17.77 12.64
CA LEU A 11 10.50 19.03 11.99
C LEU A 11 11.80 19.70 12.49
N PRO A 12 12.13 19.70 13.79
CA PRO A 12 13.36 20.36 14.24
C PRO A 12 14.62 19.54 13.95
N GLU A 13 14.47 18.31 13.46
CA GLU A 13 15.59 17.41 13.21
C GLU A 13 16.42 17.85 12.00
N VAL A 14 17.73 17.65 12.12
CA VAL A 14 18.68 17.74 11.00
C VAL A 14 19.10 16.32 10.62
N TYR A 15 19.20 16.09 9.33
CA TYR A 15 19.61 14.84 8.71
C TYR A 15 20.85 15.08 7.85
N ILE A 16 21.55 14.00 7.49
CA ILE A 16 22.76 14.05 6.67
C ILE A 16 22.47 13.21 5.41
N SER A 17 22.70 13.78 4.24
CA SER A 17 22.53 13.11 2.95
C SER A 17 23.68 12.13 2.66
N GLU A 18 23.59 11.40 1.55
CA GLU A 18 24.69 10.54 1.08
C GLU A 18 25.95 11.32 0.72
N ASP A 19 25.81 12.59 0.35
CA ASP A 19 26.90 13.52 0.01
C ASP A 19 27.45 14.27 1.25
N GLU A 20 27.05 13.87 2.46
CA GLU A 20 27.38 14.50 3.75
C GLU A 20 26.81 15.91 3.95
N ASP A 21 25.85 16.34 3.13
CA ASP A 21 25.17 17.62 3.28
C ASP A 21 24.07 17.55 4.35
N GLU A 22 24.01 18.57 5.20
CA GLU A 22 22.92 18.72 6.16
C GLU A 22 21.64 19.18 5.46
N TYR A 23 20.52 18.55 5.80
CA TYR A 23 19.20 18.97 5.34
C TYR A 23 18.13 18.82 6.42
N GLN A 24 17.01 19.52 6.21
CA GLN A 24 15.83 19.47 7.07
C GLN A 24 14.60 19.19 6.22
N ILE A 25 13.51 18.83 6.90
CA ILE A 25 12.22 18.62 6.26
C ILE A 25 11.67 19.97 5.77
N GLU A 26 11.33 20.05 4.49
CA GLU A 26 10.58 21.18 3.94
C GLU A 26 9.11 20.82 3.78
N LEU A 27 8.24 21.53 4.50
CA LEU A 27 6.79 21.30 4.43
C LEU A 27 6.22 21.84 3.11
N LYS A 28 5.34 21.07 2.49
CA LYS A 28 4.44 21.60 1.45
C LYS A 28 3.41 22.53 2.09
N PRO A 29 2.91 23.53 1.34
CA PRO A 29 1.81 24.36 1.82
C PRO A 29 0.62 23.51 2.29
N GLY A 30 -0.01 23.94 3.38
CA GLY A 30 -1.27 23.37 3.83
C GLY A 30 -2.42 23.65 2.86
N LEU A 31 -3.44 22.80 2.89
CA LEU A 31 -4.65 22.94 2.10
C LEU A 31 -5.67 23.88 2.78
N THR A 32 -6.36 24.66 1.96
CA THR A 32 -7.53 25.44 2.39
C THR A 32 -8.72 24.53 2.68
N ASP A 33 -9.71 25.01 3.45
CA ASP A 33 -10.95 24.28 3.69
C ASP A 33 -11.65 23.86 2.38
N GLN A 34 -11.67 24.73 1.36
CA GLN A 34 -12.27 24.42 0.07
C GLN A 34 -11.53 23.29 -0.67
N GLN A 35 -10.19 23.27 -0.60
CA GLN A 35 -9.39 22.18 -1.18
C GLN A 35 -9.64 20.86 -0.45
N ILE A 36 -9.73 20.90 0.89
CA ILE A 36 -10.05 19.71 1.70
C ILE A 36 -11.45 19.19 1.38
N GLU A 37 -12.45 20.05 1.23
CA GLU A 37 -13.80 19.64 0.80
C GLU A 37 -13.81 19.06 -0.61
N THR A 38 -12.96 19.57 -1.50
CA THR A 38 -12.81 19.03 -2.86
C THR A 38 -12.18 17.64 -2.84
N LEU A 39 -11.13 17.45 -2.02
CA LEU A 39 -10.49 16.17 -1.79
C LEU A 39 -11.46 15.17 -1.17
N ALA A 40 -12.23 15.58 -0.16
CA ALA A 40 -13.17 14.74 0.56
C ALA A 40 -14.25 14.11 -0.34
N ARG A 41 -14.62 14.76 -1.45
CA ARG A 41 -15.57 14.20 -2.44
C ARG A 41 -15.06 12.94 -3.14
N GLN A 42 -13.76 12.69 -3.10
CA GLN A 42 -13.13 11.49 -3.67
C GLN A 42 -13.11 10.33 -2.67
N PHE A 43 -13.47 10.56 -1.40
CA PHE A 43 -13.55 9.53 -0.37
C PHE A 43 -14.87 8.77 -0.44
N PRO A 44 -14.91 7.47 -0.04
CA PRO A 44 -16.13 6.66 -0.06
C PRO A 44 -17.32 7.27 0.68
N THR A 45 -17.06 8.02 1.75
CA THR A 45 -18.08 8.65 2.60
C THR A 45 -18.26 10.15 2.33
N GLY A 46 -17.52 10.72 1.38
CA GLY A 46 -17.50 12.16 1.15
C GLY A 46 -16.87 12.95 2.32
N ARG A 47 -16.15 12.28 3.22
CA ARG A 47 -15.58 12.87 4.45
C ARG A 47 -14.15 12.40 4.67
N ILE A 48 -13.34 13.30 5.22
CA ILE A 48 -11.98 13.02 5.70
C ILE A 48 -12.01 13.07 7.23
N PRO A 49 -11.37 12.12 7.93
CA PRO A 49 -11.27 12.15 9.41
C PRO A 49 -10.71 13.46 9.95
N ASP A 50 -11.20 13.95 11.09
CA ASP A 50 -10.87 15.29 11.60
C ASP A 50 -9.37 15.47 11.88
N ASP A 51 -8.70 14.45 12.42
CA ASP A 51 -7.26 14.45 12.66
C ASP A 51 -6.45 14.57 11.35
N ILE A 52 -6.94 13.95 10.27
CA ILE A 52 -6.35 14.08 8.94
C ILE A 52 -6.66 15.45 8.32
N ARG A 53 -7.85 16.02 8.57
CA ARG A 53 -8.16 17.40 8.13
C ARG A 53 -7.21 18.40 8.79
N GLU A 54 -6.93 18.24 10.08
CA GLU A 54 -5.94 19.07 10.79
C GLU A 54 -4.54 18.91 10.19
N LEU A 55 -4.12 17.68 9.87
CA LEU A 55 -2.86 17.43 9.17
C LEU A 55 -2.82 18.17 7.82
N LEU A 56 -3.83 18.00 6.98
CA LEU A 56 -3.87 18.61 5.65
C LEU A 56 -3.88 20.14 5.68
N LYS A 57 -4.52 20.75 6.68
CA LYS A 57 -4.47 22.21 6.91
C LYS A 57 -3.07 22.67 7.30
N PHE A 58 -2.36 21.85 8.08
CA PHE A 58 -0.99 22.15 8.49
C PHE A 58 -0.04 22.00 7.31
N SER A 59 -0.17 20.92 6.55
CA SER A 59 0.66 20.65 5.38
C SER A 59 0.05 19.56 4.49
N ALA A 60 0.15 19.74 3.16
CA ALA A 60 -0.24 18.71 2.20
C ALA A 60 0.78 17.56 2.08
N GLY A 61 1.93 17.65 2.74
CA GLY A 61 3.04 16.71 2.59
C GLY A 61 4.38 17.38 2.87
N PHE A 62 5.50 16.73 2.57
CA PHE A 62 6.81 17.34 2.80
C PHE A 62 7.87 16.74 1.90
N GLU A 63 8.93 17.49 1.65
CA GLU A 63 10.11 17.00 0.95
C GLU A 63 11.05 16.31 1.93
N PHE A 64 11.60 15.18 1.49
CA PHE A 64 12.56 14.40 2.24
C PHE A 64 13.57 13.81 1.28
N PHE A 65 14.85 14.10 1.49
CA PHE A 65 15.92 13.61 0.63
C PHE A 65 15.89 12.08 0.54
N GLY A 66 16.00 11.54 -0.67
CA GLY A 66 15.94 10.10 -0.96
C GLY A 66 14.55 9.55 -1.33
N LEU A 67 13.50 10.38 -1.35
CA LEU A 67 12.16 10.01 -1.82
C LEU A 67 11.61 11.08 -2.79
N ASP A 68 10.68 10.71 -3.69
CA ASP A 68 10.00 11.63 -4.62
C ASP A 68 8.95 12.52 -3.92
N GLY A 69 9.34 13.10 -2.78
CA GLY A 69 8.47 13.83 -1.89
C GLY A 69 7.41 12.95 -1.21
N ILE A 70 6.88 13.46 -0.11
CA ILE A 70 5.78 12.86 0.62
C ILE A 70 4.54 13.72 0.40
N THR A 71 3.39 13.09 0.12
CA THR A 71 2.09 13.77 -0.01
C THR A 71 1.04 13.08 0.85
N PHE A 72 0.04 13.84 1.26
CA PHE A 72 -1.13 13.36 2.01
C PHE A 72 -2.44 13.56 1.22
N ASP A 73 -2.37 14.18 0.04
CA ASP A 73 -3.52 14.49 -0.81
C ASP A 73 -3.50 13.76 -2.16
N GLY A 74 -2.55 12.85 -2.35
CA GLY A 74 -2.35 12.04 -3.57
C GLY A 74 -3.41 10.96 -3.82
N ILE A 75 -4.69 11.27 -3.60
CA ILE A 75 -5.79 10.34 -3.90
C ILE A 75 -5.91 10.10 -5.41
N GLY A 76 -6.08 8.84 -5.80
CA GLY A 76 -6.27 8.46 -7.21
C GLY A 76 -5.05 8.65 -8.12
N GLN A 77 -3.86 8.87 -7.55
CA GLN A 77 -2.61 9.03 -8.33
C GLN A 77 -1.88 7.71 -8.59
N PHE A 78 -2.19 6.67 -7.80
CA PHE A 78 -1.43 5.41 -7.77
C PHE A 78 -1.58 4.54 -9.04
N GLY A 79 -2.75 4.53 -9.68
CA GLY A 79 -2.96 3.85 -10.97
C GLY A 79 -3.16 2.33 -10.94
N PHE A 80 -3.22 1.71 -9.75
CA PHE A 80 -3.60 0.29 -9.59
C PHE A 80 -4.82 0.15 -8.66
N GLU A 81 -5.92 0.78 -9.04
CA GLU A 81 -7.16 0.86 -8.25
C GLU A 81 -7.80 -0.53 -8.02
N THR A 82 -7.48 -1.53 -8.82
CA THR A 82 -7.97 -2.90 -8.58
C THR A 82 -7.30 -3.55 -7.37
N ILE A 83 -6.06 -3.17 -7.03
CA ILE A 83 -5.38 -3.61 -5.80
C ILE A 83 -5.81 -2.72 -4.62
N PHE A 84 -5.88 -1.41 -4.83
CA PHE A 84 -6.24 -0.42 -3.82
C PHE A 84 -7.33 0.54 -4.36
N PRO A 85 -8.63 0.19 -4.21
CA PRO A 85 -9.75 0.93 -4.83
C PRO A 85 -9.82 2.40 -4.47
N VAL A 86 -9.51 2.73 -3.22
CA VAL A 86 -9.32 4.11 -2.79
C VAL A 86 -8.08 4.14 -1.92
N SER A 87 -7.14 5.01 -2.28
CA SER A 87 -5.86 5.10 -1.61
C SER A 87 -5.22 6.47 -1.82
N ILE A 88 -4.27 6.79 -0.95
CA ILE A 88 -3.36 7.93 -1.11
C ILE A 88 -2.01 7.39 -1.52
N GLN A 89 -1.49 7.80 -2.68
CA GLN A 89 -0.07 7.62 -2.97
C GLN A 89 0.70 8.59 -2.09
N LEU A 90 1.42 8.06 -1.10
CA LEU A 90 2.17 8.86 -0.13
C LEU A 90 3.53 9.27 -0.67
N ALA A 91 4.23 8.38 -1.38
CA ALA A 91 5.56 8.63 -1.94
C ALA A 91 5.82 7.67 -3.10
N GLY A 92 6.81 8.03 -3.94
CA GLY A 92 7.39 7.17 -4.96
C GLY A 92 8.91 7.06 -4.79
N ASP A 93 9.50 6.06 -5.42
CA ASP A 93 10.96 5.86 -5.47
C ASP A 93 11.60 6.25 -6.82
N GLY A 94 10.86 6.88 -7.73
CA GLY A 94 11.33 7.24 -9.07
C GLY A 94 11.39 6.08 -10.07
N TYR A 95 11.20 4.84 -9.63
CA TYR A 95 11.29 3.63 -10.46
C TYR A 95 9.96 2.90 -10.60
N GLY A 96 8.84 3.60 -10.37
CA GLY A 96 7.50 3.02 -10.50
C GLY A 96 7.09 2.16 -9.31
N ASN A 97 7.73 2.33 -8.15
CA ASN A 97 7.28 1.75 -6.90
C ASN A 97 6.78 2.84 -5.94
N PHE A 98 5.82 2.48 -5.08
CA PHE A 98 5.06 3.45 -4.34
C PHE A 98 4.79 3.02 -2.91
N TRP A 99 4.78 3.99 -2.00
CA TRP A 99 4.15 3.85 -0.69
C TRP A 99 2.72 4.34 -0.79
N VAL A 100 1.78 3.47 -0.45
CA VAL A 100 0.35 3.69 -0.65
C VAL A 100 -0.38 3.48 0.66
N LEU A 101 -1.18 4.46 1.07
CA LEU A 101 -2.09 4.35 2.20
C LEU A 101 -3.46 3.87 1.71
N ASP A 102 -3.91 2.76 2.27
CA ASP A 102 -5.22 2.18 1.98
C ASP A 102 -6.35 2.96 2.68
N ILE A 103 -7.45 3.22 1.96
CA ILE A 103 -8.67 3.80 2.52
C ILE A 103 -9.79 2.74 2.42
N ASP A 104 -10.38 2.39 3.55
CA ASP A 104 -11.47 1.41 3.58
C ASP A 104 -12.80 2.01 3.08
N LYS A 105 -13.82 1.17 2.88
CA LYS A 105 -15.15 1.62 2.42
C LYS A 105 -15.81 2.67 3.35
N ASN A 106 -15.36 2.77 4.60
CA ASN A 106 -15.89 3.72 5.58
C ASN A 106 -15.13 5.06 5.56
N GLY A 107 -14.14 5.21 4.66
CA GLY A 107 -13.29 6.39 4.57
C GLY A 107 -12.19 6.42 5.64
N THR A 108 -11.92 5.31 6.31
CA THR A 108 -10.89 5.22 7.35
C THR A 108 -9.53 5.09 6.69
N TRP A 109 -8.59 5.95 7.11
CA TRP A 109 -7.19 5.83 6.73
C TRP A 109 -6.57 4.63 7.44
N GLY A 110 -6.23 3.62 6.65
CA GLY A 110 -5.74 2.35 7.14
C GLY A 110 -4.21 2.28 7.14
N ARG A 111 -3.73 1.15 6.62
CA ARG A 111 -2.31 0.80 6.63
C ARG A 111 -1.59 1.37 5.43
N VAL A 112 -0.28 1.52 5.58
CA VAL A 112 0.61 1.86 4.48
C VAL A 112 1.22 0.58 3.92
N PHE A 113 1.28 0.49 2.60
CA PHE A 113 1.86 -0.61 1.85
C PHE A 113 2.96 -0.07 0.94
N TYR A 114 4.02 -0.85 0.78
CA TYR A 114 4.95 -0.67 -0.33
C TYR A 114 4.47 -1.55 -1.48
N VAL A 115 4.24 -0.96 -2.65
CA VAL A 115 3.81 -1.66 -3.85
C VAL A 115 4.89 -1.53 -4.91
N CYS A 116 5.50 -2.67 -5.23
CA CYS A 116 6.56 -2.78 -6.21
C CYS A 116 5.99 -3.34 -7.52
N HIS A 117 6.41 -2.77 -8.65
CA HIS A 117 5.98 -3.22 -9.97
C HIS A 117 6.86 -4.35 -10.53
N ASP A 118 8.15 -4.38 -10.20
CA ASP A 118 9.08 -5.46 -10.59
C ASP A 118 10.15 -5.72 -9.50
N PRO A 119 10.06 -6.83 -8.73
CA PRO A 119 9.03 -7.86 -8.83
C PRO A 119 7.67 -7.37 -8.33
N ALA A 120 6.61 -7.71 -9.07
CA ALA A 120 5.23 -7.33 -8.77
C ALA A 120 4.72 -7.91 -7.43
N VAL A 121 4.91 -7.15 -6.35
CA VAL A 121 4.54 -7.50 -4.97
C VAL A 121 3.85 -6.36 -4.23
N VAL A 122 3.03 -6.70 -3.24
CA VAL A 122 2.52 -5.79 -2.21
C VAL A 122 3.11 -6.22 -0.88
N VAL A 123 3.69 -5.29 -0.14
CA VAL A 123 4.27 -5.50 1.20
C VAL A 123 3.61 -4.55 2.19
N ARG A 124 3.08 -5.07 3.30
CA ARG A 124 2.57 -4.24 4.41
C ARG A 124 3.73 -3.49 5.04
N HIS A 125 3.68 -2.17 5.04
CA HIS A 125 4.76 -1.32 5.52
C HIS A 125 4.55 -0.82 6.94
N SER A 126 3.44 -0.14 7.19
CA SER A 126 3.09 0.46 8.47
C SER A 126 1.62 0.26 8.81
N ASP A 127 1.30 0.32 10.09
CA ASP A 127 -0.04 0.15 10.65
C ASP A 127 -0.94 1.36 10.41
N ASN A 128 -0.34 2.55 10.24
CA ASN A 128 -1.01 3.81 9.97
C ASN A 128 -0.01 4.86 9.46
N LEU A 129 -0.53 6.04 9.09
CA LEU A 129 0.26 7.17 8.60
C LEU A 129 1.28 7.68 9.64
N ALA A 130 0.91 7.75 10.92
CA ALA A 130 1.81 8.24 11.96
C ALA A 130 3.05 7.34 12.08
N GLN A 131 2.88 6.02 12.04
CA GLN A 131 4.00 5.07 12.04
C GLN A 131 4.83 5.19 10.76
N PHE A 132 4.20 5.43 9.60
CA PHE A 132 4.92 5.66 8.35
C PHE A 132 5.82 6.91 8.41
N ILE A 133 5.32 8.04 8.92
CA ILE A 133 6.12 9.26 9.14
C ILE A 133 7.28 8.96 10.10
N GLY A 134 7.05 8.16 11.15
CA GLY A 134 8.11 7.69 12.04
C GLY A 134 9.19 6.86 11.34
N HIS A 135 8.80 5.99 10.39
CA HIS A 135 9.76 5.22 9.59
C HIS A 135 10.55 6.09 8.59
N ILE A 136 9.99 7.20 8.12
CA ILE A 136 10.76 8.18 7.30
C ILE A 136 11.81 8.87 8.15
N HIS A 137 11.44 9.31 9.36
CA HIS A 137 12.41 9.85 10.30
C HIS A 137 13.52 8.83 10.64
N GLU A 138 13.14 7.58 10.86
CA GLU A 138 14.10 6.48 11.06
C GLU A 138 15.04 6.33 9.86
N PHE A 139 14.52 6.43 8.63
CA PHE A 139 15.32 6.39 7.40
C PHE A 139 16.37 7.50 7.38
N GLY A 140 16.02 8.75 7.67
CA GLY A 140 17.01 9.83 7.73
C GLY A 140 18.09 9.65 8.81
N LYS A 141 17.83 8.88 9.87
CA LYS A 141 18.80 8.64 10.95
C LYS A 141 19.63 7.37 10.76
N ARG A 142 19.10 6.38 10.05
CA ARG A 142 19.68 5.03 9.98
C ARG A 142 20.01 4.57 8.56
N GLY A 143 19.58 5.32 7.54
CA GLY A 143 19.74 4.98 6.12
C GLY A 143 19.27 3.55 5.84
N SER A 144 20.19 2.74 5.30
CA SER A 144 19.91 1.35 4.89
C SER A 144 19.52 0.39 6.02
N ASN A 145 19.69 0.78 7.28
CA ASN A 145 19.28 -0.02 8.43
C ASN A 145 17.88 0.34 8.94
N SER A 146 17.17 1.23 8.25
CA SER A 146 15.82 1.66 8.59
C SER A 146 14.76 0.66 8.13
N HIS A 147 13.57 0.78 8.72
CA HIS A 147 12.44 -0.05 8.31
C HIS A 147 12.00 0.19 6.86
N LEU A 148 12.12 1.44 6.37
CA LEU A 148 11.80 1.81 4.99
C LEU A 148 12.69 1.06 4.00
N ASP A 149 14.01 1.15 4.20
CA ASP A 149 14.99 0.52 3.32
C ASP A 149 14.95 -1.01 3.39
N ILE A 150 14.80 -1.57 4.60
CA ILE A 150 14.66 -3.03 4.77
C ILE A 150 13.44 -3.55 3.99
N ILE A 151 12.33 -2.81 3.96
CA ILE A 151 11.17 -3.23 3.18
C ILE A 151 11.46 -3.19 1.68
N HIS A 152 12.03 -2.07 1.22
CA HIS A 152 12.34 -1.81 -0.18
C HIS A 152 13.35 -2.84 -0.74
N GLU A 153 14.45 -3.08 -0.05
CA GLU A 153 15.57 -3.90 -0.53
C GLU A 153 15.41 -5.40 -0.20
N ASN A 154 14.97 -5.73 1.02
CA ASN A 154 15.00 -7.12 1.50
C ASN A 154 13.65 -7.82 1.40
N ASN A 155 12.58 -7.16 1.87
CA ASN A 155 11.30 -7.82 2.01
C ASN A 155 10.61 -8.04 0.68
N VAL A 156 10.80 -7.16 -0.30
CA VAL A 156 10.31 -7.33 -1.67
C VAL A 156 10.76 -8.67 -2.24
N ILE A 157 12.07 -8.94 -2.24
CA ILE A 157 12.64 -10.19 -2.75
C ILE A 157 12.20 -11.39 -1.92
N LYS A 158 12.10 -11.25 -0.60
CA LYS A 158 11.62 -12.32 0.29
C LYS A 158 10.17 -12.70 -0.01
N VAL A 159 9.28 -11.71 -0.17
CA VAL A 159 7.88 -11.89 -0.54
C VAL A 159 7.80 -12.51 -1.92
N TRP A 160 8.51 -11.95 -2.90
CA TRP A 160 8.56 -12.49 -4.25
C TRP A 160 9.05 -13.92 -4.29
N ARG A 161 10.01 -14.35 -3.46
CA ARG A 161 10.51 -15.73 -3.53
C ARG A 161 9.61 -16.74 -2.81
N LYS A 162 9.03 -16.36 -1.66
CA LYS A 162 8.38 -17.30 -0.75
C LYS A 162 6.85 -17.34 -0.85
N ASP A 163 6.20 -16.32 -1.41
CA ASP A 163 4.73 -16.21 -1.57
C ASP A 163 3.92 -16.54 -0.29
N THR A 164 4.42 -16.14 0.89
CA THR A 164 3.98 -16.70 2.18
C THR A 164 2.56 -16.33 2.62
N CYS A 165 1.88 -15.43 1.89
CA CYS A 165 0.55 -14.95 2.26
C CYS A 165 -0.53 -15.31 1.24
N LEU A 166 -0.20 -16.13 0.22
CA LEU A 166 -1.18 -16.65 -0.72
C LEU A 166 -1.78 -17.96 -0.22
N ILE A 167 -3.10 -18.05 -0.33
CA ILE A 167 -3.95 -19.18 0.05
C ILE A 167 -4.66 -19.65 -1.21
N ASP A 168 -4.68 -20.96 -1.43
CA ASP A 168 -5.47 -21.54 -2.51
C ASP A 168 -6.97 -21.30 -2.28
N ILE A 169 -7.73 -21.04 -3.36
CA ILE A 169 -9.14 -20.66 -3.27
C ILE A 169 -10.00 -21.73 -2.59
N GLU A 170 -9.72 -23.02 -2.82
CA GLU A 170 -10.48 -24.11 -2.19
C GLU A 170 -10.19 -24.19 -0.69
N THR A 171 -8.93 -23.97 -0.31
CA THR A 171 -8.54 -23.88 1.11
C THR A 171 -9.22 -22.69 1.79
N ALA A 172 -9.27 -21.53 1.13
CA ALA A 172 -9.92 -20.34 1.66
C ALA A 172 -11.44 -20.53 1.81
N ARG A 173 -12.12 -21.20 0.85
CA ARG A 173 -13.55 -21.53 0.91
C ARG A 173 -13.92 -22.51 2.02
N GLN A 174 -12.97 -23.34 2.46
CA GLN A 174 -13.15 -24.29 3.56
C GLN A 174 -12.69 -23.74 4.92
N SER A 175 -12.21 -22.49 4.98
CA SER A 175 -11.73 -21.86 6.20
C SER A 175 -12.80 -21.80 7.30
N ALA A 176 -12.37 -21.98 8.55
CA ALA A 176 -13.20 -21.71 9.72
C ALA A 176 -13.39 -20.20 9.98
N ASP A 177 -12.51 -19.37 9.42
CA ASP A 177 -12.68 -17.91 9.42
C ASP A 177 -13.81 -17.54 8.45
N ILE A 178 -14.95 -17.11 9.00
CA ILE A 178 -16.16 -16.81 8.23
C ILE A 178 -15.96 -15.67 7.24
N VAL A 179 -15.09 -14.69 7.55
CA VAL A 179 -14.82 -13.54 6.67
C VAL A 179 -14.01 -14.02 5.47
N LEU A 180 -12.94 -14.78 5.71
CA LEU A 180 -12.12 -15.36 4.63
C LEU A 180 -12.95 -16.30 3.75
N LYS A 181 -13.75 -17.17 4.38
CA LYS A 181 -14.63 -18.11 3.69
C LYS A 181 -15.63 -17.39 2.79
N ASN A 182 -16.38 -16.42 3.33
CA ASN A 182 -17.39 -15.70 2.57
C ASN A 182 -16.77 -14.92 1.41
N PHE A 183 -15.62 -14.27 1.64
CA PHE A 183 -14.88 -13.60 0.58
C PHE A 183 -14.46 -14.59 -0.52
N ALA A 184 -13.84 -15.71 -0.17
CA ALA A 184 -13.41 -16.72 -1.12
C ALA A 184 -14.57 -17.39 -1.88
N GLN A 185 -15.74 -17.54 -1.25
CA GLN A 185 -16.95 -18.06 -1.90
C GLN A 185 -17.56 -17.07 -2.90
N SER A 186 -17.28 -15.77 -2.76
CA SER A 186 -17.73 -14.73 -3.71
C SER A 186 -16.89 -14.67 -4.99
N LEU A 187 -15.68 -15.25 -4.96
CA LEU A 187 -14.75 -15.24 -6.07
C LEU A 187 -14.97 -16.46 -6.99
N PRO A 188 -14.82 -16.30 -8.32
CA PRO A 188 -14.80 -17.42 -9.25
C PRO A 188 -13.66 -18.41 -8.99
N ASP A 189 -13.75 -19.57 -9.63
CA ASP A 189 -12.64 -20.50 -9.71
C ASP A 189 -11.45 -19.87 -10.45
N GLY A 190 -10.24 -20.30 -10.12
CA GLY A 190 -9.01 -19.76 -10.70
C GLY A 190 -8.43 -18.55 -9.96
N PHE A 191 -9.05 -18.09 -8.88
CA PHE A 191 -8.46 -17.10 -7.99
C PHE A 191 -7.46 -17.73 -7.00
N VAL A 192 -6.61 -16.89 -6.41
CA VAL A 192 -5.96 -17.14 -5.11
C VAL A 192 -6.29 -16.00 -4.17
N VAL A 193 -6.23 -16.29 -2.87
CA VAL A 193 -6.55 -15.30 -1.85
C VAL A 193 -5.28 -14.90 -1.11
N ALA A 194 -4.97 -13.61 -1.08
CA ALA A 194 -3.97 -13.06 -0.18
C ALA A 194 -4.65 -12.56 1.11
N ASP A 195 -4.11 -12.89 2.28
CA ASP A 195 -4.62 -12.42 3.58
C ASP A 195 -3.50 -11.85 4.45
N LEU A 196 -3.59 -10.55 4.74
CA LEU A 196 -2.62 -9.80 5.54
C LEU A 196 -3.17 -9.34 6.90
N ARG A 197 -4.40 -9.68 7.28
CA ARG A 197 -5.05 -9.16 8.51
C ARG A 197 -4.21 -9.38 9.76
N ASN A 198 -3.69 -10.60 9.92
CA ASN A 198 -2.90 -11.02 11.08
C ASN A 198 -1.40 -11.20 10.77
N LYS A 199 -0.88 -10.44 9.79
CA LYS A 199 0.52 -10.52 9.38
C LYS A 199 1.31 -9.30 9.85
N PRO A 200 2.57 -9.45 10.30
CA PRO A 200 3.38 -8.31 10.72
C PRO A 200 3.78 -7.44 9.52
N ASN A 201 4.21 -6.21 9.80
CA ASN A 201 4.88 -5.37 8.81
C ASN A 201 6.07 -6.11 8.18
N GLY A 202 6.29 -5.87 6.90
CA GLY A 202 7.24 -6.61 6.06
C GLY A 202 6.68 -7.91 5.48
N SER A 203 5.46 -8.33 5.84
CA SER A 203 4.77 -9.44 5.16
C SER A 203 4.07 -8.93 3.90
N GLY A 204 3.85 -9.82 2.93
CA GLY A 204 3.27 -9.42 1.65
C GLY A 204 2.90 -10.60 0.77
N PHE A 205 2.40 -10.27 -0.42
CA PHE A 205 2.07 -11.25 -1.45
C PHE A 205 2.54 -10.76 -2.83
N SER A 206 2.83 -11.71 -3.71
CA SER A 206 3.11 -11.44 -5.12
C SER A 206 1.81 -11.35 -5.91
N TRP A 207 1.61 -10.26 -6.65
CA TRP A 207 0.46 -10.11 -7.56
C TRP A 207 0.83 -10.40 -9.01
N GLY A 208 2.12 -10.34 -9.39
CA GLY A 208 2.55 -10.69 -10.76
C GLY A 208 2.78 -12.19 -11.02
N LYS A 209 3.16 -12.97 -10.00
CA LYS A 209 3.45 -14.41 -10.13
C LYS A 209 2.27 -15.29 -10.56
N PRO A 210 1.05 -15.10 -10.01
CA PRO A 210 -0.10 -15.87 -10.45
C PRO A 210 -0.24 -15.80 -11.97
N GLY A 211 0.09 -14.64 -12.55
CA GLY A 211 0.34 -14.42 -13.96
C GLY A 211 -0.54 -13.28 -14.46
N MET A 212 0.03 -12.08 -14.38
CA MET A 212 -0.43 -10.80 -14.94
C MET A 212 -1.92 -10.73 -15.35
N ASN A 213 -2.79 -10.50 -14.36
CA ASN A 213 -4.04 -9.80 -14.62
C ASN A 213 -4.40 -8.93 -13.41
N VAL A 214 -3.61 -7.88 -13.20
CA VAL A 214 -3.83 -6.93 -12.09
C VAL A 214 -5.23 -6.32 -12.16
N ASP A 215 -5.76 -6.13 -13.38
CA ASP A 215 -7.10 -5.59 -13.65
C ASP A 215 -8.24 -6.46 -13.07
N LYS A 216 -7.93 -7.70 -12.69
CA LYS A 216 -8.87 -8.63 -12.06
C LYS A 216 -8.56 -8.93 -10.60
N THR A 217 -7.71 -8.11 -9.98
CA THR A 217 -7.58 -8.13 -8.53
C THR A 217 -8.84 -7.56 -7.90
N VAL A 218 -9.32 -8.20 -6.84
CA VAL A 218 -10.48 -7.77 -6.07
C VAL A 218 -10.05 -7.64 -4.61
N LYS A 219 -10.18 -6.46 -4.02
CA LYS A 219 -9.94 -6.26 -2.58
C LYS A 219 -11.24 -6.40 -1.79
N HIS A 220 -11.18 -7.02 -0.61
CA HIS A 220 -12.29 -7.03 0.33
C HIS A 220 -12.60 -5.60 0.82
N ALA A 221 -13.87 -5.24 0.94
CA ALA A 221 -14.30 -3.85 1.12
C ALA A 221 -13.77 -3.17 2.40
N THR A 222 -13.49 -3.93 3.46
CA THR A 222 -12.97 -3.42 4.75
C THR A 222 -11.74 -4.15 5.27
N GLU A 223 -11.39 -5.28 4.67
CA GLU A 223 -10.40 -6.19 5.26
C GLU A 223 -9.17 -6.25 4.38
N LEU A 224 -8.04 -6.61 4.97
CA LEU A 224 -6.78 -6.81 4.26
C LEU A 224 -6.74 -8.17 3.57
N ILE A 225 -7.73 -8.42 2.71
CA ILE A 225 -7.87 -9.64 1.95
C ILE A 225 -8.02 -9.26 0.47
N TRP A 226 -7.30 -9.94 -0.40
CA TRP A 226 -7.35 -9.75 -1.85
C TRP A 226 -7.59 -11.07 -2.55
N GLY A 227 -8.41 -11.06 -3.59
CA GLY A 227 -8.52 -12.13 -4.58
C GLY A 227 -7.71 -11.73 -5.82
N ILE A 228 -6.85 -12.61 -6.29
CA ILE A 228 -6.01 -12.39 -7.48
C ILE A 228 -6.31 -13.50 -8.47
N GLU A 229 -6.78 -13.15 -9.67
CA GLU A 229 -7.03 -14.14 -10.71
C GLU A 229 -5.70 -14.74 -11.20
N LYS A 230 -5.61 -16.08 -11.22
CA LYS A 230 -4.56 -16.77 -11.98
C LYS A 230 -4.98 -16.78 -13.46
N PRO A 231 -4.06 -16.51 -14.39
CA PRO A 231 -4.35 -16.72 -15.79
C PRO A 231 -4.67 -18.19 -16.01
N TYR A 232 -5.67 -18.41 -16.84
CA TYR A 232 -6.06 -19.74 -17.24
C TYR A 232 -4.90 -20.43 -17.93
N LYS A 233 -4.24 -21.39 -17.26
CA LYS A 233 -3.27 -22.28 -17.93
C LYS A 233 -4.06 -23.14 -18.90
N LYS A 234 -4.09 -22.77 -20.19
CA LYS A 234 -4.47 -23.68 -21.26
C LYS A 234 -3.55 -24.91 -21.18
N GLY A 235 -4.06 -26.00 -20.62
CA GLY A 235 -3.30 -27.24 -20.49
C GLY A 235 -2.81 -27.69 -21.87
N LEU A 236 -1.69 -28.42 -21.91
CA LEU A 236 -1.09 -28.96 -23.14
C LEU A 236 -2.11 -29.74 -24.01
N PHE A 237 -3.19 -30.25 -23.42
CA PHE A 237 -4.28 -30.96 -24.10
C PHE A 237 -5.36 -30.06 -24.72
N SER A 238 -5.42 -28.75 -24.43
CA SER A 238 -6.40 -27.85 -25.06
C SER A 238 -6.10 -27.59 -26.54
N ARG A 239 -4.93 -28.03 -27.04
CA ARG A 239 -4.57 -28.04 -28.46
C ARG A 239 -5.02 -29.30 -29.19
N LEU A 240 -5.38 -30.38 -28.49
CA LEU A 240 -5.72 -31.68 -29.10
C LEU A 240 -7.21 -31.82 -29.47
N PHE A 241 -8.09 -30.97 -28.94
CA PHE A 241 -9.54 -31.03 -29.22
C PHE A 241 -10.05 -29.96 -30.19
N ARG A 242 -9.17 -29.39 -31.01
CA ARG A 242 -9.55 -28.37 -32.02
C ARG A 242 -9.76 -28.94 -33.43
N TRP A 243 -9.95 -30.26 -33.54
CA TRP A 243 -10.38 -30.96 -34.76
C TRP A 243 -11.58 -31.85 -34.43
N LYS A 244 -12.79 -31.30 -34.64
CA LYS A 244 -13.95 -31.99 -35.19
C LYS A 244 -14.94 -30.94 -35.68
#